data_AF-A0A6V7JZ55-F1
#
_entry.id   AF-A0A6V7JZ55-F1
#
_cell.length_a   1.000
_cell.length_b   1.000
_cell.length_c   1.000
_cell.angle_alpha   90.00
_cell.angle_beta   90.00
_cell.angle_gamma   90.00
#
_symmetry.space_group_name_H-M   'P 1'
#
loop_
_entity.id
_entity.type
_entity.pdbx_description
1 polymer ?
#
loop_
_entity_poly.entity_id
_entity_poly.type
_entity_poly.pdbx_seq_one_letter_code
_entity_poly.pdbx_strand_id
1 'polypeptide(L)'
;DQVFMEDEDGRQEYIMGDAGLIWRGSYKQMRPTVWKYSQFEKDILDCILYLMTDIAKIRLAGRNDPVVITRGLSGAVNSPDDNGAVMGNWSNDFDGGTPPTKWIGSQKILQEYWKTKKPVKYGQCWVFSGVLATACRALGIPCRVVTNYSSAHDTQGSLTVDYFVDAEGKIMEELNSDSV
;
A
#
# COMPACT_ATOMS: atom_id res chain seq x y z
N ASP A 1 17.79 -13.37 -13.88
CA ASP A 1 16.43 -13.10 -13.40
C ASP A 1 16.05 -11.68 -13.81
N GLN A 2 14.78 -11.39 -14.14
CA GLN A 2 14.34 -10.02 -14.45
C GLN A 2 14.40 -9.09 -13.23
N VAL A 3 14.32 -9.63 -12.01
CA VAL A 3 14.45 -8.87 -10.77
C VAL A 3 15.87 -8.91 -10.18
N PHE A 4 16.88 -9.24 -11.00
CA PHE A 4 18.27 -9.25 -10.56
C PHE A 4 18.71 -7.86 -10.08
N MET A 5 19.33 -7.84 -8.91
CA MET A 5 19.96 -6.67 -8.31
C MET A 5 21.39 -7.08 -7.98
N GLU A 6 22.40 -6.43 -8.56
CA GLU A 6 23.82 -6.81 -8.44
C GLU A 6 24.39 -6.50 -7.05
N ASP A 7 23.97 -5.40 -6.46
CA ASP A 7 24.43 -4.91 -5.16
C ASP A 7 23.91 -5.79 -4.00
N GLU A 8 24.83 -6.30 -3.17
CA GLU A 8 24.47 -7.14 -2.02
C GLU A 8 23.78 -6.33 -0.93
N ASP A 9 24.26 -5.11 -0.64
CA ASP A 9 23.65 -4.26 0.38
C ASP A 9 22.21 -3.89 -0.01
N GLY A 10 21.98 -3.60 -1.29
CA GLY A 10 20.66 -3.43 -1.88
C GLY A 10 19.77 -4.67 -1.74
N ARG A 11 20.29 -5.88 -1.96
CA ARG A 11 19.53 -7.12 -1.73
C ARG A 11 19.17 -7.29 -0.26
N GLN A 12 20.10 -7.00 0.66
CA GLN A 12 19.84 -7.07 2.09
C GLN A 12 18.75 -6.07 2.51
N GLU A 13 18.78 -4.84 2.02
CA GLU A 13 17.77 -3.82 2.37
C GLU A 13 16.41 -4.05 1.70
N TYR A 14 16.40 -4.36 0.40
CA TYR A 14 15.18 -4.36 -0.42
C TYR A 14 14.50 -5.72 -0.54
N ILE A 15 15.13 -6.80 -0.08
CA ILE A 15 14.55 -8.16 -0.05
C ILE A 15 14.58 -8.71 1.37
N MET A 16 15.75 -8.74 2.01
CA MET A 16 15.93 -9.44 3.29
C MET A 16 15.47 -8.61 4.51
N GLY A 17 15.49 -7.29 4.43
CA GLY A 17 15.03 -6.42 5.51
C GLY A 17 13.56 -6.66 5.82
N ASP A 18 13.25 -7.05 7.05
CA ASP A 18 11.90 -7.36 7.51
C ASP A 18 11.27 -6.25 8.36
N ALA A 19 12.00 -5.16 8.54
CA ALA A 19 11.54 -3.90 9.09
C ALA A 19 12.16 -2.73 8.32
N GLY A 20 11.48 -1.58 8.34
CA GLY A 20 11.97 -0.37 7.70
C GLY A 20 11.29 0.88 8.25
N LEU A 21 11.56 2.00 7.60
CA LEU A 21 10.95 3.29 7.94
C LEU A 21 10.00 3.72 6.82
N ILE A 22 8.83 4.21 7.23
CA ILE A 22 7.91 4.95 6.37
C ILE A 22 7.87 6.39 6.87
N TRP A 23 8.20 7.33 6.00
CA TRP A 23 8.17 8.75 6.32
C TRP A 23 6.73 9.27 6.26
N ARG A 24 6.32 9.98 7.30
CA ARG A 24 4.99 10.59 7.44
C ARG A 24 5.13 12.07 7.81
N GLY A 25 4.01 12.73 8.10
CA GLY A 25 3.98 14.14 8.46
C GLY A 25 3.92 15.05 7.23
N SER A 26 4.54 16.22 7.32
CA SER A 26 4.62 17.19 6.22
C SER A 26 6.07 17.44 5.83
N TYR A 27 6.31 18.10 4.70
CA TYR A 27 7.66 18.48 4.28
C TYR A 27 8.40 19.35 5.31
N LYS A 28 7.65 20.10 6.16
CA LYS A 28 8.22 20.90 7.26
C LYS A 28 8.49 20.10 8.53
N GLN A 29 7.78 18.99 8.72
CA GLN A 29 7.91 18.15 9.89
C GLN A 29 7.80 16.68 9.49
N MET A 30 8.90 16.17 8.95
CA MET A 30 9.03 14.77 8.54
C MET A 30 9.10 13.89 9.79
N ARG A 31 8.31 12.82 9.81
CA ARG A 31 8.25 11.88 10.94
C ARG A 31 8.51 10.45 10.46
N PRO A 32 9.69 9.87 10.76
CA PRO A 32 9.94 8.47 10.45
C PRO A 32 9.07 7.59 11.36
N THR A 33 8.38 6.63 10.77
CA THR A 33 7.58 5.63 11.50
C THR A 33 8.12 4.25 11.17
N VAL A 34 8.44 3.46 12.20
CA VAL A 34 8.86 2.07 12.00
C VAL A 34 7.70 1.26 11.45
N TRP A 35 7.98 0.47 10.43
CA TRP A 35 7.05 -0.50 9.87
C TRP A 35 7.70 -1.88 9.83
N LYS A 36 7.05 -2.88 10.43
CA LYS A 36 7.48 -4.28 10.34
C LYS A 36 6.87 -4.93 9.11
N TYR A 37 7.67 -5.22 8.10
CA TYR A 37 7.23 -5.93 6.90
C TYR A 37 6.93 -7.40 7.21
N SER A 38 7.79 -8.06 8.00
CA SER A 38 7.56 -9.40 8.54
C SER A 38 7.26 -10.46 7.47
N GLN A 39 7.88 -10.37 6.28
CA GLN A 39 7.64 -11.28 5.15
C GLN A 39 7.94 -12.75 5.44
N PHE A 40 8.77 -13.04 6.45
CA PHE A 40 9.15 -14.39 6.85
C PHE A 40 8.27 -15.00 7.95
N GLU A 41 7.32 -14.22 8.48
CA GLU A 41 6.42 -14.70 9.52
C GLU A 41 5.42 -15.73 8.98
N LYS A 42 4.89 -16.55 9.90
CA LYS A 42 3.91 -17.58 9.57
C LYS A 42 2.73 -17.01 8.77
N ASP A 43 2.28 -17.77 7.78
CA ASP A 43 1.11 -17.50 6.92
C ASP A 43 1.28 -16.33 5.95
N ILE A 44 2.38 -15.57 6.01
CA ILE A 44 2.56 -14.39 5.17
C ILE A 44 2.75 -14.79 3.71
N LEU A 45 3.72 -15.65 3.40
CA LEU A 45 3.95 -16.10 2.02
C LEU A 45 2.69 -16.74 1.41
N ASP A 46 2.00 -17.62 2.14
CA ASP A 46 0.75 -18.25 1.67
C ASP A 46 -0.34 -17.23 1.39
N CYS A 47 -0.47 -16.21 2.25
CA CYS A 47 -1.39 -15.10 2.04
C CYS A 47 -1.06 -14.31 0.79
N ILE A 48 0.22 -14.02 0.53
CA ILE A 48 0.65 -13.29 -0.66
C ILE A 48 0.41 -14.11 -1.93
N LEU A 49 0.68 -15.42 -1.90
CA LEU A 49 0.38 -16.32 -3.00
C LEU A 49 -1.13 -16.31 -3.30
N TYR A 50 -1.99 -16.40 -2.30
CA TYR A 50 -3.44 -16.31 -2.49
C TYR A 50 -3.91 -14.95 -3.03
N LEU A 51 -3.34 -13.85 -2.53
CA LEU A 51 -3.60 -12.52 -3.10
C LEU A 51 -3.25 -12.48 -4.60
N MET A 52 -2.13 -13.10 -4.98
CA MET A 52 -1.69 -13.19 -6.38
C MET A 52 -2.60 -14.12 -7.22
N THR A 53 -3.03 -15.27 -6.68
CA THR A 53 -3.69 -16.31 -7.47
C THR A 53 -5.20 -16.22 -7.49
N ASP A 54 -5.83 -15.85 -6.38
CA ASP A 54 -7.28 -15.94 -6.19
C ASP A 54 -7.93 -14.56 -6.23
N ILE A 55 -7.24 -13.55 -5.71
CA ILE A 55 -7.73 -12.16 -5.68
C ILE A 55 -7.36 -11.43 -6.96
N ALA A 56 -6.05 -11.30 -7.24
CA ALA A 56 -5.56 -10.71 -8.49
C ALA A 56 -5.79 -11.61 -9.72
N LYS A 57 -6.13 -12.89 -9.51
CA LYS A 57 -6.43 -13.87 -10.57
C LYS A 57 -5.34 -13.95 -11.64
N ILE A 58 -4.07 -13.83 -11.24
CA ILE A 58 -2.95 -13.88 -12.18
C ILE A 58 -2.82 -15.30 -12.74
N ARG A 59 -3.02 -15.40 -14.05
CA ARG A 59 -2.88 -16.65 -14.82
C ARG A 59 -1.47 -17.21 -14.65
N LEU A 60 -1.35 -18.54 -14.67
CA LEU A 60 -0.06 -19.22 -14.50
C LEU A 60 1.03 -18.69 -15.44
N ALA A 61 0.69 -18.42 -16.70
CA ALA A 61 1.60 -17.89 -17.72
C ALA A 61 2.06 -16.43 -17.48
N GLY A 62 1.46 -15.71 -16.53
CA GLY A 62 1.89 -14.36 -16.12
C GLY A 62 2.63 -14.33 -14.78
N ARG A 63 2.80 -15.48 -14.12
CA ARG A 63 3.51 -15.58 -12.82
C ARG A 63 5.03 -15.64 -12.95
N ASN A 64 5.54 -15.48 -14.16
CA ASN A 64 6.97 -15.33 -14.46
C ASN A 64 7.36 -13.88 -14.77
N ASP A 65 6.40 -12.95 -14.78
CA ASP A 65 6.62 -11.54 -15.12
C ASP A 65 6.36 -10.66 -13.88
N PRO A 66 7.40 -10.01 -13.31
CA PRO A 66 7.27 -9.16 -12.15
C PRO A 66 6.39 -7.92 -12.42
N VAL A 67 6.26 -7.47 -13.66
CA VAL A 67 5.36 -6.36 -14.02
C VAL A 67 3.90 -6.79 -13.87
N VAL A 68 3.56 -7.99 -14.35
CA VAL A 68 2.22 -8.56 -14.20
C VAL A 68 1.91 -8.82 -12.72
N ILE A 69 2.86 -9.41 -11.99
CA ILE A 69 2.73 -9.72 -10.56
C ILE A 69 2.48 -8.45 -9.75
N THR A 70 3.34 -7.44 -9.88
CA THR A 70 3.26 -6.19 -9.10
C THR A 70 1.98 -5.41 -9.41
N ARG A 71 1.56 -5.37 -10.68
CA ARG A 71 0.29 -4.74 -11.07
C ARG A 71 -0.91 -5.46 -10.46
N GLY A 72 -0.94 -6.80 -10.51
CA GLY A 72 -2.00 -7.58 -9.87
C GLY A 72 -2.05 -7.38 -8.35
N LEU A 73 -0.90 -7.39 -7.68
CA LEU A 73 -0.81 -7.15 -6.25
C LEU A 73 -1.25 -5.74 -5.84
N SER A 74 -0.94 -4.70 -6.63
CA SER A 74 -1.42 -3.34 -6.33
C SER A 74 -2.94 -3.23 -6.27
N GLY A 75 -3.64 -4.02 -7.09
CA GLY A 75 -5.10 -4.18 -7.03
C GLY A 75 -5.52 -5.03 -5.83
N ALA A 76 -4.95 -6.22 -5.68
CA ALA A 76 -5.34 -7.18 -4.64
C ALA A 76 -5.06 -6.73 -3.20
N VAL A 77 -4.15 -5.78 -2.98
CA VAL A 77 -3.95 -5.18 -1.65
C VAL A 77 -5.10 -4.23 -1.29
N ASN A 78 -5.78 -3.65 -2.28
CA ASN A 78 -6.88 -2.70 -2.11
C ASN A 78 -8.27 -3.39 -2.24
N SER A 79 -9.18 -3.12 -1.31
CA SER A 79 -10.49 -3.79 -1.25
C SER A 79 -11.60 -3.39 -2.25
N PRO A 80 -11.72 -2.14 -2.75
CA PRO A 80 -12.92 -1.64 -3.43
C PRO A 80 -13.46 -2.50 -4.57
N ASP A 81 -12.59 -3.18 -5.32
CA ASP A 81 -13.00 -3.89 -6.54
C ASP A 81 -13.03 -5.44 -6.40
N ASP A 82 -12.17 -6.03 -5.56
CA ASP A 82 -11.90 -7.49 -5.57
C ASP A 82 -11.83 -8.16 -4.17
N ASN A 83 -12.34 -7.54 -3.10
CA ASN A 83 -12.17 -8.03 -1.71
C ASN A 83 -10.68 -8.18 -1.31
N GLY A 84 -9.85 -7.24 -1.75
CA GLY A 84 -8.44 -7.18 -1.41
C GLY A 84 -8.13 -7.03 0.08
N ALA A 85 -6.83 -7.09 0.41
CA ALA A 85 -6.34 -7.26 1.78
C ALA A 85 -6.83 -6.19 2.76
N VAL A 86 -6.84 -4.92 2.34
CA VAL A 86 -7.06 -3.77 3.22
C VAL A 86 -8.22 -2.90 2.72
N MET A 87 -9.09 -2.51 3.64
CA MET A 87 -10.18 -1.56 3.38
C MET A 87 -9.75 -0.13 3.74
N GLY A 88 -9.81 0.78 2.78
CA GLY A 88 -9.44 2.18 2.96
C GLY A 88 -10.47 2.96 3.78
N ASN A 89 -10.01 3.87 4.65
CA ASN A 89 -10.89 4.84 5.32
C ASN A 89 -10.11 6.13 5.69
N TRP A 90 -10.54 7.25 5.12
CA TRP A 90 -9.99 8.59 5.35
C TRP A 90 -10.93 9.50 6.14
N SER A 91 -12.04 8.96 6.65
CA SER A 91 -12.89 9.67 7.60
C SER A 91 -12.24 9.72 8.99
N ASN A 92 -12.91 10.39 9.93
CA ASN A 92 -12.52 10.41 11.34
C ASN A 92 -13.24 9.33 12.17
N ASP A 93 -14.04 8.47 11.53
CA ASP A 93 -14.76 7.38 12.18
C ASP A 93 -14.19 6.03 11.74
N PHE A 94 -13.64 5.29 12.71
CA PHE A 94 -13.04 3.99 12.49
C PHE A 94 -13.81 2.88 13.22
N ASP A 95 -15.09 3.10 13.51
CA ASP A 95 -15.93 2.08 14.12
C ASP A 95 -15.96 0.79 13.29
N GLY A 96 -15.96 -0.33 14.02
CA GLY A 96 -15.89 -1.67 13.44
C GLY A 96 -14.52 -2.06 12.85
N GLY A 97 -13.46 -1.29 13.10
CA GLY A 97 -12.11 -1.60 12.63
C GLY A 97 -11.00 -1.02 13.52
N THR A 98 -9.77 -1.11 13.01
CA THR A 98 -8.59 -0.51 13.63
C THR A 98 -8.26 0.83 12.96
N PRO A 99 -8.09 1.92 13.74
CA PRO A 99 -7.60 3.18 13.20
C PRO A 99 -6.27 2.99 12.44
N PRO A 100 -6.12 3.51 11.21
CA PRO A 100 -4.93 3.31 10.39
C PRO A 100 -3.59 3.68 11.06
N THR A 101 -3.63 4.62 12.01
CA THR A 101 -2.48 5.08 12.79
C THR A 101 -1.97 4.09 13.83
N LYS A 102 -2.75 3.07 14.19
CA LYS A 102 -2.36 2.03 15.17
C LYS A 102 -1.58 0.88 14.54
N TRP A 103 -1.59 0.74 13.21
CA TRP A 103 -0.78 -0.28 12.55
C TRP A 103 0.71 0.03 12.65
N ILE A 104 1.49 -0.98 13.01
CA ILE A 104 2.95 -0.91 13.16
C ILE A 104 3.68 -1.87 12.19
N GLY A 105 2.93 -2.52 11.29
CA GLY A 105 3.46 -3.55 10.41
C GLY A 105 2.38 -4.35 9.70
N SER A 106 2.80 -5.13 8.70
CA SER A 106 1.93 -5.89 7.80
C SER A 106 1.44 -7.22 8.39
N GLN A 107 2.17 -7.78 9.36
CA GLN A 107 1.92 -9.14 9.87
C GLN A 107 0.48 -9.35 10.33
N LYS A 108 -0.02 -8.53 11.25
CA LYS A 108 -1.38 -8.69 11.81
C LYS A 108 -2.46 -8.52 10.75
N ILE A 109 -2.26 -7.60 9.81
CA ILE A 109 -3.19 -7.33 8.71
C ILE A 109 -3.28 -8.57 7.81
N LEU A 110 -2.13 -9.06 7.32
CA LEU A 110 -2.09 -10.18 6.39
C LEU A 110 -2.54 -11.49 7.05
N GLN A 111 -2.20 -11.72 8.32
CA GLN A 111 -2.67 -12.91 9.05
C GLN A 111 -4.18 -12.88 9.31
N GLU A 112 -4.75 -11.71 9.62
CA GLU A 112 -6.20 -11.56 9.79
C GLU A 112 -6.94 -11.74 8.46
N TYR A 113 -6.41 -11.14 7.39
CA TYR A 113 -6.92 -11.35 6.03
C TYR A 113 -6.84 -12.82 5.64
N TRP A 114 -5.70 -13.47 5.88
CA TRP A 114 -5.51 -14.89 5.58
C TRP A 114 -6.50 -15.79 6.31
N LYS A 115 -6.75 -15.50 7.59
CA LYS A 115 -7.69 -16.26 8.42
C LYS A 115 -9.14 -16.09 7.97
N THR A 116 -9.53 -14.87 7.61
CA THR A 116 -10.95 -14.51 7.39
C THR A 116 -11.34 -14.47 5.91
N LYS A 117 -10.37 -14.32 5.01
CA LYS A 117 -10.52 -13.99 3.59
C LYS A 117 -11.38 -12.74 3.36
N LYS A 118 -11.38 -11.82 4.32
CA LYS A 118 -12.18 -10.59 4.29
C LYS A 118 -11.28 -9.38 4.46
N PRO A 119 -11.56 -8.27 3.77
CA PRO A 119 -10.79 -7.03 3.90
C PRO A 119 -10.63 -6.58 5.35
N VAL A 120 -9.40 -6.25 5.73
CA VAL A 120 -9.08 -5.78 7.08
C VAL A 120 -9.31 -4.27 7.16
N LYS A 121 -10.08 -3.86 8.16
CA LYS A 121 -10.44 -2.47 8.44
C LYS A 121 -9.48 -1.86 9.46
N TYR A 122 -8.86 -0.69 9.26
CA TYR A 122 -8.81 0.13 8.05
C TYR A 122 -7.36 0.49 7.69
N GLY A 123 -7.14 0.92 6.45
CA GLY A 123 -5.86 1.41 5.97
C GLY A 123 -5.93 2.84 5.40
N GLN A 124 -4.77 3.48 5.36
CA GLN A 124 -4.48 4.68 4.57
C GLN A 124 -3.20 4.43 3.77
N CYS A 125 -2.78 5.40 2.94
CA CYS A 125 -1.71 5.22 1.95
C CYS A 125 -0.45 4.49 2.47
N TRP A 126 0.06 4.83 3.66
CA TRP A 126 1.24 4.17 4.24
C TRP A 126 1.00 2.72 4.67
N VAL A 127 -0.23 2.37 5.04
CA VAL A 127 -0.63 0.99 5.38
C VAL A 127 -0.64 0.16 4.10
N PHE A 128 -1.25 0.68 3.03
CA PHE A 128 -1.25 0.02 1.72
C PHE A 128 0.16 -0.17 1.18
N SER A 129 1.02 0.86 1.26
CA SER A 129 2.41 0.75 0.80
C SER A 129 3.21 -0.27 1.61
N GLY A 130 3.01 -0.31 2.94
CA GLY A 130 3.68 -1.27 3.80
C GLY A 130 3.28 -2.72 3.50
N VAL A 131 1.99 -2.98 3.29
CA VAL A 131 1.47 -4.30 2.93
C VAL A 131 1.94 -4.72 1.53
N LEU A 132 1.91 -3.82 0.54
CA LEU A 132 2.40 -4.10 -0.81
C LEU A 132 3.91 -4.36 -0.83
N ALA A 133 4.70 -3.61 -0.05
CA ALA A 133 6.13 -3.87 0.08
C ALA A 133 6.42 -5.25 0.69
N THR A 134 5.67 -5.65 1.74
CA THR A 134 5.74 -7.02 2.28
C THR A 134 5.45 -8.06 1.19
N ALA A 135 4.41 -7.84 0.37
CA ALA A 135 4.03 -8.75 -0.69
C ALA A 135 5.14 -8.93 -1.73
N CYS A 136 5.71 -7.83 -2.22
CA CYS A 136 6.82 -7.86 -3.17
C CYS A 136 8.06 -8.57 -2.58
N ARG A 137 8.46 -8.21 -1.35
CA ARG A 137 9.62 -8.81 -0.67
C ARG A 137 9.44 -10.31 -0.44
N ALA A 138 8.24 -10.75 -0.04
CA ALA A 138 7.92 -12.16 0.16
C ALA A 138 8.06 -13.00 -1.13
N LEU A 139 7.78 -12.39 -2.30
CA LEU A 139 7.95 -13.03 -3.61
C LEU A 139 9.37 -12.87 -4.19
N GLY A 140 10.30 -12.26 -3.46
CA GLY A 140 11.67 -12.03 -3.93
C GLY A 140 11.82 -10.84 -4.88
N ILE A 141 10.82 -9.96 -4.97
CA ILE A 141 10.87 -8.73 -5.79
C ILE A 141 11.43 -7.60 -4.91
N PRO A 142 12.61 -7.02 -5.24
CA PRO A 142 13.18 -5.91 -4.48
C PRO A 142 12.21 -4.73 -4.40
N CYS A 143 11.90 -4.26 -3.19
CA CYS A 143 10.88 -3.25 -2.99
C CYS A 143 11.22 -2.29 -1.83
N ARG A 144 10.84 -1.01 -1.98
CA ARG A 144 10.95 0.02 -0.94
C ARG A 144 9.72 0.92 -0.95
N VAL A 145 9.38 1.47 0.21
CA VAL A 145 8.32 2.47 0.35
C VAL A 145 8.88 3.86 0.05
N VAL A 146 8.10 4.68 -0.67
CA VAL A 146 8.43 6.07 -0.99
C VAL A 146 7.33 6.97 -0.44
N THR A 147 7.73 8.09 0.14
CA THR A 147 6.81 9.14 0.59
C THR A 147 6.98 10.36 -0.30
N ASN A 148 5.87 10.81 -0.90
CA ASN A 148 5.80 12.10 -1.57
C ASN A 148 5.10 13.11 -0.65
N TYR A 149 5.67 14.30 -0.51
CA TYR A 149 5.05 15.39 0.26
C TYR A 149 4.39 16.38 -0.69
N SER A 150 3.21 16.89 -0.31
CA SER A 150 2.38 17.71 -1.21
C SER A 150 2.02 16.93 -2.48
N SER A 151 1.34 15.80 -2.31
CA SER A 151 1.11 14.84 -3.38
C SER A 151 -0.23 15.13 -4.04
N ALA A 152 -0.19 15.75 -5.21
CA ALA A 152 -1.37 15.97 -6.03
C ALA A 152 -2.16 14.66 -6.25
N HIS A 153 -3.45 14.72 -6.00
CA HIS A 153 -4.44 13.72 -6.33
C HIS A 153 -5.38 14.35 -7.36
N ASP A 154 -4.94 14.31 -8.62
CA ASP A 154 -5.66 14.77 -9.80
C ASP A 154 -6.67 13.69 -10.21
N THR A 155 -7.95 14.07 -10.20
CA THR A 155 -9.08 13.17 -10.53
C THR A 155 -9.47 13.22 -12.01
N GLN A 156 -8.91 14.17 -12.77
CA GLN A 156 -9.28 14.46 -14.16
C GLN A 156 -8.18 14.08 -15.16
N GLY A 157 -6.97 13.82 -14.69
CA GLY A 157 -5.81 13.50 -15.52
C GLY A 157 -5.31 14.69 -16.34
N SER A 158 -5.60 15.91 -15.90
CA SER A 158 -5.24 17.18 -16.53
C SER A 158 -3.79 17.57 -16.29
N LEU A 159 -3.11 16.94 -15.32
CA LEU A 159 -1.81 17.34 -14.78
C LEU A 159 -1.85 18.71 -14.07
N THR A 160 -3.04 19.20 -13.74
CA THR A 160 -3.29 20.37 -12.88
C THR A 160 -4.04 19.94 -11.63
N VAL A 161 -3.97 20.75 -10.57
CA VAL A 161 -4.83 20.63 -9.40
C VAL A 161 -5.63 21.92 -9.34
N ASP A 162 -6.93 21.81 -9.58
CA ASP A 162 -7.80 22.97 -9.68
C ASP A 162 -8.54 23.22 -8.36
N TYR A 163 -8.45 24.46 -7.86
CA TYR A 163 -9.15 24.92 -6.65
C TYR A 163 -10.17 25.99 -7.00
N PHE A 164 -11.45 25.67 -6.81
CA PHE A 164 -12.57 26.57 -6.96
C PHE A 164 -12.87 27.26 -5.62
N VAL A 165 -12.93 28.59 -5.66
CA VAL A 165 -13.30 29.46 -4.54
C VAL A 165 -14.40 30.41 -4.99
N ASP A 166 -15.28 30.80 -4.06
CA ASP A 166 -16.29 31.81 -4.32
C ASP A 166 -15.69 33.24 -4.30
N ALA A 167 -16.54 34.25 -4.51
CA ALA A 167 -16.13 35.65 -4.56
C ALA A 167 -15.55 36.14 -3.22
N GLU A 168 -15.90 35.48 -2.12
CA GLU A 168 -15.44 35.74 -0.76
C GLU A 168 -14.16 34.96 -0.41
N GLY A 169 -13.64 34.14 -1.34
CA GLY A 169 -12.43 33.34 -1.17
C GLY A 169 -12.64 32.05 -0.37
N LYS A 170 -13.89 31.63 -0.16
CA LYS A 170 -14.22 30.38 0.51
C LYS A 170 -14.19 29.22 -0.48
N ILE A 171 -13.64 28.09 -0.05
CA ILE A 171 -13.52 26.86 -0.83
C ILE A 171 -14.92 26.33 -1.20
N MET A 172 -15.12 26.08 -2.49
CA MET A 172 -16.33 25.46 -3.03
C MET A 172 -16.15 23.94 -3.08
N GLU A 173 -16.37 23.27 -1.95
CA GLU A 173 -16.18 21.81 -1.78
C GLU A 173 -16.89 20.97 -2.86
N GLU A 174 -18.04 21.41 -3.36
CA GLU A 174 -18.82 20.69 -4.38
C GLU A 174 -18.14 20.67 -5.76
N LEU A 175 -17.23 21.61 -6.04
CA LEU A 175 -16.50 21.72 -7.31
C LEU A 175 -15.06 21.18 -7.20
N ASN A 176 -14.53 21.05 -5.99
CA ASN A 176 -13.16 20.59 -5.75
C ASN A 176 -13.10 19.07 -5.55
N SER A 177 -12.81 18.36 -6.64
CA SER A 177 -12.53 16.92 -6.62
C SER A 177 -11.04 16.60 -6.47
N ASP A 178 -10.16 17.52 -6.87
CA ASP A 178 -8.71 17.36 -6.72
C ASP A 178 -8.24 17.75 -5.31
N SER A 179 -7.10 17.20 -4.90
CA SER A 179 -6.49 17.49 -3.59
C SER A 179 -4.97 17.40 -3.61
N VAL A 180 -4.31 17.86 -2.54
CA VAL A 180 -2.84 17.84 -2.33
C VAL A 180 -2.50 17.30 -0.94
#